data_AF-A0A8E7PFK3-F1
#
_entry.id   AF-A0A8E7PFK3-F1
#
_cell.length_a   1.000
_cell.length_b   1.000
_cell.length_c   1.000
_cell.angle_alpha   90.00
_cell.angle_beta   90.00
_cell.angle_gamma   90.00
#
_symmetry.space_group_name_H-M   'P 1'
#
loop_
_entity.id
_entity.type
_entity.pdbx_description
1 polymer ?
#
loop_
_entity_poly.entity_id
_entity_poly.type
_entity_poly.pdbx_seq_one_letter_code
_entity_poly.pdbx_strand_id
1 'polypeptide(L)'
;MFIFLMLFLLSYFIYFYKHLLVMMMFLEMMMLFLLFILINYLLFNMYSFYLFMYMMVIMVCEAVLGLSLLVLMIRVEGKDYINLINLNLW
;
A
#
# COMPACT_ATOMS: atom_id res chain seq x y z
N MET A 1 -6.35 -17.04 -10.34
CA MET A 1 -4.91 -16.69 -10.42
C MET A 1 -4.60 -15.38 -9.69
N PHE A 2 -5.27 -14.26 -9.99
CA PHE A 2 -5.06 -12.98 -9.31
C PHE A 2 -5.23 -13.05 -7.78
N ILE A 3 -6.21 -13.80 -7.28
CA ILE A 3 -6.42 -13.99 -5.83
C ILE A 3 -5.21 -14.70 -5.17
N PHE A 4 -4.62 -15.69 -5.84
CA PHE A 4 -3.41 -16.36 -5.33
C PHE A 4 -2.21 -15.41 -5.28
N LEU A 5 -2.09 -14.52 -6.28
CA LEU A 5 -1.06 -13.49 -6.33
C LEU A 5 -1.22 -12.47 -5.18
N MET A 6 -2.45 -12.06 -4.89
CA MET A 6 -2.75 -11.19 -3.74
C MET A 6 -2.43 -11.86 -2.41
N LEU A 7 -2.78 -13.15 -2.23
CA LEU A 7 -2.45 -13.91 -1.03
C LEU A 7 -0.93 -14.04 -0.84
N PHE A 8 -0.19 -14.25 -1.94
CA PHE A 8 1.26 -14.32 -1.91
C PHE A 8 1.88 -12.97 -1.50
N LEU A 9 1.42 -11.86 -2.09
CA LEU A 9 1.88 -10.54 -1.71
C LEU A 9 1.55 -10.20 -0.25
N LEU A 10 0.38 -10.63 0.24
CA LEU A 10 -0.05 -10.43 1.63
C LEU A 10 0.89 -11.18 2.56
N SER A 11 1.23 -12.43 2.21
CA SER A 11 2.18 -13.22 2.97
C SER A 11 3.56 -12.54 3.03
N TYR A 12 4.06 -12.01 1.90
CA TYR A 12 5.35 -11.31 1.85
C TYR A 12 5.34 -10.03 2.69
N PHE A 13 4.25 -9.27 2.67
CA PHE A 13 4.09 -8.10 3.52
C PHE A 13 4.24 -8.47 5.01
N ILE A 14 3.63 -9.58 5.43
CA ILE A 14 3.71 -10.07 6.82
C ILE A 14 5.13 -10.54 7.20
N TYR A 15 6.00 -10.89 6.25
CA TYR A 15 7.39 -11.30 6.53
C TYR A 15 8.39 -10.14 6.55
N PHE A 16 8.14 -9.05 5.81
CA PHE A 16 9.09 -7.94 5.63
C PHE A 16 8.80 -6.68 6.47
N TYR A 17 8.06 -6.84 7.57
CA TYR A 17 7.65 -5.75 8.48
C TYR A 17 8.77 -4.89 9.07
N LYS A 18 10.03 -5.32 9.03
CA LYS A 18 11.11 -4.59 9.73
C LYS A 18 11.53 -3.31 9.03
N HIS A 19 11.36 -3.22 7.71
CA HIS A 19 11.79 -2.08 6.92
C HIS A 19 10.57 -1.33 6.38
N LEU A 20 10.32 -0.13 6.90
CA LEU A 20 9.16 0.71 6.52
C LEU A 20 9.05 0.94 5.01
N LEU A 21 10.18 1.21 4.36
CA LEU A 21 10.21 1.49 2.92
C LEU A 21 9.79 0.27 2.09
N VAL A 22 10.22 -0.92 2.51
CA VAL A 22 9.83 -2.18 1.86
C VAL A 22 8.33 -2.43 2.05
N MET A 23 7.80 -2.11 3.23
CA MET A 23 6.36 -2.21 3.50
C MET A 23 5.52 -1.26 2.64
N MET A 24 5.98 -0.02 2.45
CA MET A 24 5.30 0.94 1.57
C MET A 24 5.29 0.47 0.10
N MET A 25 6.40 -0.10 -0.40
CA MET A 25 6.43 -0.66 -1.76
C MET A 25 5.44 -1.83 -1.93
N PHE A 26 5.33 -2.72 -0.95
CA PHE A 26 4.35 -3.81 -1.02
C PHE A 26 2.91 -3.28 -1.03
N LEU A 27 2.62 -2.21 -0.28
CA LEU A 27 1.32 -1.54 -0.28
C LEU A 27 0.97 -0.95 -1.65
N GLU A 28 1.90 -0.28 -2.31
CA GLU A 28 1.69 0.25 -3.68
C GLU A 28 1.40 -0.88 -4.68
N MET A 29 2.13 -2.00 -4.59
CA MET A 29 1.88 -3.15 -5.44
C MET A 29 0.47 -3.73 -5.24
N MET A 30 -0.02 -3.81 -4.00
CA MET A 30 -1.39 -4.26 -3.71
C MET A 30 -2.46 -3.37 -4.33
N MET A 31 -2.28 -2.05 -4.22
CA MET A 31 -3.22 -1.08 -4.76
C MET A 31 -3.28 -1.14 -6.29
N LEU A 32 -2.15 -1.39 -6.95
CA LEU A 32 -2.12 -1.64 -8.40
C LEU A 32 -2.91 -2.90 -8.81
N PHE A 33 -2.79 -4.00 -8.07
CA PHE A 33 -3.59 -5.20 -8.34
C PHE A 33 -5.09 -4.96 -8.14
N LEU A 34 -5.47 -4.20 -7.11
CA LEU A 34 -6.86 -3.80 -6.88
C LEU A 34 -7.41 -2.96 -8.04
N LEU A 35 -6.64 -2.00 -8.55
CA LEU A 35 -7.01 -1.22 -9.73
C LEU A 35 -7.16 -2.08 -10.98
N PHE A 36 -6.28 -3.07 -11.18
CA PHE A 36 -6.39 -3.99 -12.31
C PHE A 36 -7.69 -4.81 -12.25
N ILE A 37 -8.05 -5.32 -11.06
CA ILE A 37 -9.32 -6.04 -10.85
C ILE A 37 -10.51 -5.10 -11.11
N LEU A 38 -10.43 -3.86 -10.64
CA LEU A 38 -11.48 -2.86 -10.82
C LEU A 38 -11.72 -2.54 -12.30
N ILE A 39 -10.66 -2.34 -13.09
CA ILE A 39 -10.78 -2.10 -14.54
C ILE A 39 -11.47 -3.28 -15.22
N ASN A 40 -11.06 -4.51 -14.91
CA ASN A 40 -11.67 -5.71 -15.50
C ASN A 40 -13.16 -5.82 -15.14
N TYR A 41 -13.53 -5.49 -13.91
CA TYR A 41 -14.92 -5.48 -13.47
C TYR A 41 -15.75 -4.41 -14.19
N LEU A 42 -15.22 -3.19 -14.34
CA LEU A 42 -15.89 -2.11 -15.05
C LEU A 42 -16.08 -2.44 -16.53
N LEU A 43 -15.07 -3.03 -17.17
CA LEU A 43 -15.13 -3.50 -18.56
C LEU A 43 -16.16 -4.61 -18.74
N PHE A 44 -16.19 -5.61 -17.85
CA PHE A 44 -17.12 -6.73 -17.94
C PHE A 44 -18.59 -6.30 -17.87
N ASN A 45 -18.88 -5.33 -16.99
CA ASN A 45 -20.24 -4.81 -16.81
C ASN A 45 -20.56 -3.58 -17.68
N MET A 46 -19.62 -3.14 -18.53
CA MET A 46 -19.74 -1.94 -19.37
C MET A 46 -20.12 -0.67 -18.60
N TYR A 47 -19.62 -0.53 -17.37
CA TYR A 47 -19.84 0.66 -16.54
C TYR A 47 -18.93 1.83 -16.96
N SER A 48 -19.37 3.05 -16.67
CA SER A 48 -18.57 4.26 -16.88
C SER A 48 -17.34 4.32 -15.96
N PHE A 49 -16.19 4.77 -16.48
CA PHE A 49 -14.91 4.85 -15.76
C PHE A 49 -14.80 5.93 -14.67
N TYR A 50 -15.89 6.60 -14.28
CA TYR A 50 -15.86 7.61 -13.21
C TYR A 50 -15.35 7.05 -11.88
N LEU A 51 -15.75 5.81 -11.56
CA LEU A 51 -15.32 5.14 -10.34
C LEU A 51 -13.82 4.78 -10.38
N PHE A 52 -13.27 4.46 -11.56
CA PHE A 52 -11.83 4.24 -11.74
C PHE A 52 -11.04 5.52 -11.46
N MET A 53 -11.47 6.65 -12.01
CA MET A 53 -10.80 7.94 -11.81
C MET A 53 -10.77 8.35 -10.33
N TYR A 54 -11.86 8.13 -9.61
CA TYR A 54 -11.92 8.43 -8.17
C TYR A 54 -10.94 7.56 -7.36
N MET A 55 -10.88 6.26 -7.64
CA MET A 55 -9.98 5.34 -6.95
C MET A 55 -8.50 5.66 -7.20
N MET A 56 -8.16 6.14 -8.41
CA MET A 56 -6.80 6.59 -8.73
C MET A 56 -6.37 7.79 -7.88
N VAL A 57 -7.27 8.77 -7.66
CA VAL A 57 -6.96 9.94 -6.84
C VAL A 57 -6.69 9.54 -5.39
N ILE A 58 -7.53 8.67 -4.81
CA ILE A 58 -7.33 8.17 -3.43
C ILE A 58 -6.00 7.44 -3.31
N MET A 59 -5.66 6.58 -4.27
CA MET A 59 -4.39 5.83 -4.25
C MET A 59 -3.18 6.78 -4.20
N VAL A 60 -3.17 7.84 -5.02
CA VAL A 60 -2.09 8.81 -5.02
C VAL A 60 -2.02 9.58 -3.71
N CYS A 61 -3.17 9.96 -3.13
CA CYS A 61 -3.22 10.64 -1.84
C CYS A 61 -2.66 9.78 -0.70
N GLU A 62 -3.00 8.49 -0.65
CA GLU A 62 -2.45 7.56 0.34
C GLU A 62 -0.93 7.38 0.19
N ALA A 63 -0.43 7.29 -1.05
CA ALA A 63 1.01 7.19 -1.30
C ALA A 63 1.78 8.43 -0.81
N VAL A 64 1.26 9.64 -1.05
CA VAL A 64 1.87 10.89 -0.57
C VAL A 64 1.86 10.96 0.96
N LEU A 65 0.76 10.54 1.60
CA LEU A 65 0.69 10.45 3.06
C LEU A 65 1.71 9.45 3.61
N GLY A 66 1.81 8.26 3.00
CA GLY A 66 2.79 7.24 3.39
C GLY A 66 4.23 7.73 3.31
N LEU A 67 4.60 8.41 2.22
CA LEU A 67 5.93 9.02 2.05
C LEU A 67 6.20 10.12 3.08
N SER A 68 5.22 10.97 3.36
CA SER A 68 5.38 12.04 4.35
C SER A 68 5.66 11.52 5.76
N LEU A 69 5.01 10.42 6.15
CA LEU A 69 5.26 9.72 7.42
C LEU A 69 6.66 9.09 7.45
N LEU A 70 7.09 8.52 6.33
CA LEU A 70 8.43 7.94 6.20
C LEU A 70 9.52 9.00 6.43
N VAL A 71 9.37 10.18 5.83
CA VAL A 71 10.30 11.31 6.02
C VAL A 71 10.32 11.77 7.48
N LEU A 72 9.17 11.78 8.16
CA LEU A 72 9.09 12.11 9.59
C LEU A 72 9.83 11.09 10.46
N MET A 73 9.63 9.78 10.22
CA MET A 73 10.29 8.72 10.98
C MET A 73 11.82 8.76 10.81
N ILE A 74 12.32 8.98 9.58
CA ILE A 74 13.75 9.13 9.31
C ILE A 74 14.35 10.30 10.11
N ARG A 75 13.61 11.41 10.25
CA ARG A 75 14.09 12.58 11.02
C ARG A 75 14.13 12.37 12.53
N VAL A 76 13.29 11.49 13.07
CA VAL A 76 13.20 11.25 14.54
C VAL A 76 14.17 10.15 14.98
N GLU A 77 14.29 9.06 14.24
CA GLU A 77 15.02 7.86 14.70
C GLU A 77 16.31 7.58 13.93
N GLY A 78 16.52 8.26 12.79
CA GLY A 78 17.72 8.11 11.96
C GLY A 78 17.92 6.72 11.34
N LYS A 79 17.02 5.76 11.58
CA LYS A 79 17.07 4.38 11.07
C LYS A 79 15.70 3.97 10.53
N ASP A 80 15.70 3.28 9.40
CA ASP A 80 14.49 2.80 8.72
C ASP A 80 13.86 1.53 9.36
N TYR A 81 14.32 1.17 10.56
CA TYR A 81 13.84 -0.01 11.28
C TYR A 81 12.65 0.38 12.14
N ILE A 82 11.54 -0.35 11.99
CA ILE A 82 10.39 -0.26 12.90
C ILE A 82 10.77 -0.91 14.24
N ASN A 83 11.57 -0.22 15.05
CA ASN A 83 11.72 -0.56 16.47
C ASN A 83 10.79 0.31 17.35
N LEU A 84 10.08 1.28 16.76
CA LEU A 84 9.25 2.23 17.49
C LEU A 84 7.75 2.06 17.25
N ILE A 85 7.23 0.95 17.76
CA ILE A 85 6.02 1.03 18.58
C ILE A 85 6.28 0.32 19.91
N ASN A 86 7.43 0.59 20.52
CA ASN A 86 7.63 0.36 21.97
C ASN A 86 7.24 1.62 22.78
N LEU A 87 6.41 2.49 22.18
CA LEU A 87 5.74 3.62 22.83
C LEU A 87 4.53 3.17 23.67
N ASN A 88 4.17 1.88 23.66
CA ASN A 88 3.18 1.28 24.57
C ASN A 88 3.80 0.72 25.87
N LEU A 89 4.99 1.20 26.29
CA LEU A 89 5.55 0.86 27.60
C LEU A 89 5.22 1.88 28.71
N TRP A 90 4.29 2.80 28.44
CA TRP A 90 3.51 3.58 29.40
C TRP A 90 2.09 3.77 28.84
#